data_AF-A0AAN5YE68-F1
#
_entry.id   AF-A0AAN5YE68-F1
#
_cell.length_a   1.000
_cell.length_b   1.000
_cell.length_c   1.000
_cell.angle_alpha   90.00
_cell.angle_beta   90.00
_cell.angle_gamma   90.00
#
_symmetry.space_group_name_H-M   'P 1'
#
loop_
_entity.id
_entity.type
_entity.pdbx_description
1 polymer ?
#
loop_
_entity_poly.entity_id
_entity_poly.type
_entity_poly.pdbx_seq_one_letter_code
_entity_poly.pdbx_strand_id
1 'polypeptide(L)'
;MGTWDDFDSIFYFNKSFTYDDKVIEQILSNRRALGNQLFADRLLGLLGVQTVKQLYPPRSNADLRALVNHIVSSALDIHHKQALIYYILKDCRAASDVASQFARRCHLPEKYRLFIEGLWNLDRLELRRAIEYLTEPSIIPTFPDEILYVLTLPQLPKHDDNLAMAYYLTVTPPLASEKVQKAFFDILCRSSITEAFYFTRKRDESLRRAYLEQLVEFVHKTSPGQMRSQRAMELISLPLDSMEEEWFEEALLRGRAKTLHGAKDTAMMRRFAIGKLDALSTELESLGGKKIDGLNWDALRQSVKNTHTSVPSAGGQL
;
A
#
# COMPACT_ATOMS: atom_id res chain seq x y z
N MET A 1 15.59 -25.27 -32.05
CA MET A 1 14.73 -24.68 -31.01
C MET A 1 13.75 -25.75 -30.57
N GLY A 2 13.59 -26.01 -29.26
CA GLY A 2 12.61 -26.99 -28.79
C GLY A 2 11.17 -26.53 -29.06
N THR A 3 10.26 -27.46 -29.32
CA THR A 3 8.82 -27.21 -29.47
C THR A 3 8.25 -26.72 -28.13
N TRP A 4 8.10 -25.40 -28.00
CA TRP A 4 7.55 -24.74 -26.80
C TRP A 4 6.07 -24.37 -26.96
N ASP A 5 5.53 -24.58 -28.16
CA ASP A 5 4.21 -24.20 -28.66
C ASP A 5 3.24 -25.38 -28.77
N ASP A 6 3.75 -26.61 -28.80
CA ASP A 6 2.94 -27.83 -28.79
C ASP A 6 2.63 -28.30 -27.36
N PHE A 7 1.35 -28.54 -27.07
CA PHE A 7 0.87 -28.94 -25.74
C PHE A 7 1.54 -30.22 -25.23
N ASP A 8 1.61 -31.24 -26.07
CA ASP A 8 2.14 -32.55 -25.70
C ASP A 8 3.66 -32.50 -25.42
N SER A 9 4.37 -31.57 -26.07
CA SER A 9 5.78 -31.27 -25.82
C SER A 9 6.01 -30.50 -24.52
N ILE A 10 5.09 -29.58 -24.19
CA ILE A 10 5.10 -28.80 -22.93
C ILE A 10 4.81 -29.73 -21.74
N PHE A 11 3.74 -30.52 -21.84
CA PHE A 11 3.26 -31.46 -20.82
C PHE A 11 3.75 -32.90 -21.04
N TYR A 12 5.00 -33.06 -21.50
CA TYR A 12 5.60 -34.36 -21.82
C TYR A 12 5.57 -35.37 -20.65
N PHE A 13 5.59 -34.86 -19.42
CA PHE A 13 5.56 -35.65 -18.19
C PHE A 13 4.18 -36.22 -17.88
N ASN A 14 3.11 -35.57 -18.35
CA ASN A 14 1.73 -36.02 -18.20
C ASN A 14 0.81 -35.30 -19.22
N LYS A 15 0.55 -35.96 -20.35
CA LYS A 15 -0.28 -35.41 -21.44
C LYS A 15 -1.76 -35.24 -21.08
N SER A 16 -2.21 -35.96 -20.05
CA SER A 16 -3.56 -35.88 -19.48
C SER A 16 -3.57 -35.12 -18.15
N PHE A 17 -2.63 -34.21 -17.93
CA PHE A 17 -2.53 -33.47 -16.68
C PHE A 17 -3.80 -32.67 -16.39
N THR A 18 -4.24 -32.74 -15.14
CA THR A 18 -5.33 -31.96 -14.57
C THR A 18 -4.87 -31.37 -13.25
N TYR A 19 -5.39 -30.19 -12.92
CA TYR A 19 -5.13 -29.60 -11.61
C TYR A 19 -5.79 -30.46 -10.52
N ASP A 20 -5.11 -30.62 -9.39
CA ASP A 20 -5.71 -31.20 -8.18
C ASP A 20 -6.79 -30.23 -7.66
N ASP A 21 -7.96 -30.76 -7.29
CA ASP A 21 -9.06 -29.99 -6.72
C ASP A 21 -8.62 -29.14 -5.53
N LYS A 22 -7.70 -29.65 -4.69
CA LYS A 22 -7.13 -28.89 -3.57
C LYS A 22 -6.34 -27.67 -4.03
N VAL A 23 -5.62 -27.79 -5.15
CA VAL A 23 -4.87 -26.67 -5.74
C VAL A 23 -5.84 -25.64 -6.31
N ILE A 24 -6.89 -26.09 -6.99
CA ILE A 24 -7.95 -25.21 -7.51
C ILE A 24 -8.59 -24.42 -6.37
N GLU A 25 -9.02 -25.11 -5.30
CA GLU A 25 -9.62 -24.49 -4.13
C GLU A 25 -8.69 -23.46 -3.47
N GLN A 26 -7.40 -23.79 -3.34
CA GLN A 26 -6.41 -22.87 -2.79
C GLN A 26 -6.24 -21.62 -3.66
N ILE A 27 -6.14 -21.78 -4.98
CA ILE A 27 -6.03 -20.65 -5.93
C ILE A 27 -7.26 -19.75 -5.84
N LEU A 28 -8.46 -20.33 -5.77
CA LEU A 28 -9.70 -19.58 -5.63
C LEU A 28 -9.82 -18.89 -4.26
N SER A 29 -9.33 -19.52 -3.20
CA SER A 29 -9.24 -18.91 -1.87
C SER A 29 -8.32 -17.69 -1.87
N ASN A 30 -7.12 -17.84 -2.43
CA ASN A 30 -6.15 -16.75 -2.54
C ASN A 30 -6.67 -15.61 -3.42
N ARG A 31 -7.37 -15.93 -4.52
CA ARG A 31 -8.02 -14.93 -5.38
C ARG A 31 -8.98 -14.05 -4.57
N ARG A 32 -9.77 -14.64 -3.67
CA ARG A 32 -10.68 -13.88 -2.79
C ARG A 32 -9.90 -12.96 -1.84
N ALA A 33 -8.83 -13.46 -1.24
CA ALA A 33 -7.96 -12.67 -0.36
C ALA A 33 -7.33 -11.46 -1.07
N LEU A 34 -6.97 -11.62 -2.35
CA LEU A 34 -6.37 -10.59 -3.22
C LEU A 34 -7.42 -9.67 -3.90
N GLY A 35 -8.61 -9.52 -3.30
CA GLY A 35 -9.63 -8.62 -3.84
C GLY A 35 -10.30 -9.13 -5.13
N ASN A 36 -10.46 -10.45 -5.24
CA ASN A 36 -11.05 -11.15 -6.38
C ASN A 36 -10.27 -11.03 -7.69
N GLN A 37 -8.97 -10.80 -7.65
CA GLN A 37 -8.11 -10.73 -8.83
C GLN A 37 -6.68 -11.18 -8.51
N LEU A 38 -6.22 -12.22 -9.21
CA LEU A 38 -4.85 -12.71 -9.18
C LEU A 38 -3.95 -11.92 -10.14
N PHE A 39 -2.63 -11.97 -9.95
CA PHE A 39 -1.66 -11.52 -10.94
C PHE A 39 -1.69 -12.40 -12.19
N ALA A 40 -1.97 -13.71 -12.06
CA ALA A 40 -2.30 -14.57 -13.18
C ALA A 40 -3.48 -14.00 -14.01
N ASP A 41 -4.51 -13.47 -13.35
CA ASP A 41 -5.65 -12.86 -14.04
C ASP A 41 -5.24 -11.59 -14.80
N ARG A 42 -4.30 -10.80 -14.25
CA ARG A 42 -3.76 -9.61 -14.91
C ARG A 42 -2.91 -9.98 -16.13
N LEU A 43 -2.04 -10.97 -15.99
CA LEU A 43 -1.18 -11.47 -17.07
C LEU A 43 -2.00 -12.05 -18.23
N LEU A 44 -2.99 -12.90 -17.92
CA LEU A 44 -3.90 -13.44 -18.93
C LEU A 44 -4.81 -12.38 -19.52
N GLY A 45 -5.12 -11.30 -18.78
CA GLY A 45 -5.83 -10.13 -19.32
C GLY A 45 -5.09 -9.43 -20.45
N LEU A 46 -3.75 -9.50 -20.47
CA LEU A 46 -2.93 -8.96 -21.57
C LEU A 46 -3.14 -9.72 -22.90
N LEU A 47 -3.72 -10.93 -22.86
CA LEU A 47 -4.10 -11.69 -24.05
C LEU A 47 -5.35 -11.10 -24.75
N GLY A 48 -6.04 -10.14 -24.14
CA GLY A 48 -7.29 -9.57 -24.66
C GLY A 48 -8.53 -10.44 -24.43
N VAL A 49 -8.44 -11.46 -23.57
CA VAL A 49 -9.56 -12.37 -23.28
C VAL A 49 -10.49 -11.72 -22.25
N GLN A 50 -11.78 -11.61 -22.56
CA GLN A 50 -12.75 -10.94 -21.67
C GLN A 50 -13.09 -11.76 -20.40
N THR A 51 -12.86 -13.08 -20.40
CA THR A 51 -13.35 -13.99 -19.36
C THR A 51 -12.23 -14.72 -18.60
N VAL A 52 -11.17 -14.00 -18.27
CA VAL A 52 -9.94 -14.55 -17.67
C VAL A 52 -10.18 -15.42 -16.43
N LYS A 53 -11.11 -15.01 -15.55
CA LYS A 53 -11.39 -15.72 -14.29
C LYS A 53 -12.00 -17.11 -14.49
N GLN A 54 -12.59 -17.37 -15.66
CA GLN A 54 -13.10 -18.69 -16.04
C GLN A 54 -12.01 -19.56 -16.65
N LEU A 55 -10.97 -18.95 -17.22
CA LEU A 55 -9.89 -19.65 -17.91
C LEU A 55 -8.84 -20.21 -16.94
N TYR A 56 -8.63 -19.55 -15.80
CA TYR A 56 -7.67 -19.97 -14.78
C TYR A 56 -8.31 -20.00 -13.38
N PRO A 57 -8.04 -21.03 -12.54
CA PRO A 57 -7.32 -22.26 -12.89
C PRO A 57 -8.20 -23.18 -13.76
N PRO A 58 -7.60 -23.93 -14.72
CA PRO A 58 -8.35 -24.87 -15.56
C PRO A 58 -8.84 -26.06 -14.74
N ARG A 59 -10.09 -26.51 -15.00
CA ARG A 59 -10.75 -27.57 -14.22
C ARG A 59 -10.63 -28.95 -14.86
N SER A 60 -10.33 -29.01 -16.14
CA SER A 60 -10.14 -30.23 -16.90
C SER A 60 -8.89 -30.14 -17.78
N ASN A 61 -8.44 -31.29 -18.30
CA ASN A 61 -7.34 -31.32 -19.27
C ASN A 61 -7.71 -30.58 -20.57
N ALA A 62 -8.99 -30.63 -20.96
CA ALA A 62 -9.49 -29.88 -22.11
C ALA A 62 -9.39 -28.37 -21.90
N ASP A 63 -9.75 -27.87 -20.71
CA ASP A 63 -9.63 -26.44 -20.36
C ASP A 63 -8.16 -25.99 -20.37
N LEU A 64 -7.26 -26.83 -19.84
CA LEU A 64 -5.83 -26.55 -19.83
C LEU A 64 -5.24 -26.51 -21.25
N ARG A 65 -5.62 -27.48 -22.12
CA ARG A 65 -5.25 -27.46 -23.55
C ARG A 65 -5.76 -26.20 -24.23
N ALA A 66 -7.00 -25.81 -23.98
CA ALA A 66 -7.58 -24.59 -24.51
C ALA A 66 -6.79 -23.36 -24.03
N LEU A 67 -6.49 -23.22 -22.73
CA LEU A 67 -5.70 -22.13 -22.17
C LEU A 67 -4.32 -22.02 -22.84
N VAL A 68 -3.60 -23.13 -22.98
CA VAL A 68 -2.29 -23.15 -23.66
C VAL A 68 -2.42 -22.71 -25.11
N ASN A 69 -3.40 -23.23 -25.84
CA ASN A 69 -3.64 -22.85 -27.23
C ASN A 69 -3.95 -21.35 -27.37
N HIS A 70 -4.73 -20.76 -26.46
CA HIS A 70 -4.98 -19.32 -26.44
C HIS A 70 -3.70 -18.51 -26.21
N ILE A 71 -2.82 -18.96 -25.32
CA ILE A 71 -1.52 -18.29 -25.08
C ILE A 71 -0.65 -18.36 -26.34
N VAL A 72 -0.48 -19.55 -26.91
CA VAL A 72 0.36 -19.79 -28.10
C VAL A 72 -0.13 -18.99 -29.30
N SER A 73 -1.45 -18.91 -29.49
CA SER A 73 -2.11 -18.24 -30.62
C SER A 73 -2.27 -16.72 -30.44
N SER A 74 -1.93 -16.17 -29.27
CA SER A 74 -2.07 -14.74 -28.99
C SER A 74 -1.10 -13.86 -29.81
N ALA A 75 -1.35 -12.56 -29.85
CA ALA A 75 -0.46 -11.58 -30.51
C ALA A 75 0.77 -11.18 -29.67
N LEU A 76 0.94 -11.75 -28.47
CA LEU A 76 2.06 -11.42 -27.59
C LEU A 76 3.41 -11.88 -28.15
N ASP A 77 4.49 -11.22 -27.73
CA ASP A 77 5.84 -11.68 -28.06
C ASP A 77 6.12 -13.07 -27.48
N ILE A 78 7.06 -13.76 -28.13
CA ILE A 78 7.46 -15.13 -27.78
C ILE A 78 7.81 -15.29 -26.29
N HIS A 79 8.55 -14.35 -25.70
CA HIS A 79 8.94 -14.44 -24.30
C HIS A 79 7.78 -14.23 -23.32
N HIS A 80 6.80 -13.40 -23.66
CA HIS A 80 5.59 -13.22 -22.85
C HIS A 80 4.74 -14.51 -22.86
N LYS A 81 4.60 -15.15 -24.04
CA LYS A 81 3.92 -16.45 -24.16
C LYS A 81 4.62 -17.54 -23.35
N GLN A 82 5.94 -17.65 -23.48
CA GLN A 82 6.76 -18.59 -22.73
C GLN A 82 6.69 -18.33 -21.21
N ALA A 83 6.68 -17.07 -20.78
CA ALA A 83 6.53 -16.68 -19.38
C ALA A 83 5.17 -17.10 -18.79
N LEU A 84 4.09 -16.96 -19.55
CA LEU A 84 2.75 -17.44 -19.17
C LEU A 84 2.70 -18.98 -19.05
N ILE A 85 3.29 -19.70 -20.01
CA ILE A 85 3.38 -21.16 -19.93
C ILE A 85 4.24 -21.58 -18.72
N TYR A 86 5.36 -20.88 -18.46
CA TYR A 86 6.19 -21.09 -17.28
C TYR A 86 5.39 -20.89 -15.99
N TYR A 87 4.54 -19.87 -15.90
CA TYR A 87 3.63 -19.65 -14.77
C TYR A 87 2.73 -20.87 -14.53
N ILE A 88 2.06 -21.37 -15.58
CA ILE A 88 1.14 -22.52 -15.50
C ILE A 88 1.90 -23.78 -15.06
N LEU A 89 3.08 -24.04 -15.64
CA LEU A 89 3.90 -25.19 -15.28
C LEU A 89 4.37 -25.16 -13.83
N LYS A 90 4.52 -23.99 -13.21
CA LYS A 90 4.85 -23.90 -11.78
C LYS A 90 3.73 -24.41 -10.87
N ASP A 91 2.48 -24.48 -11.34
CA ASP A 91 1.40 -25.09 -10.56
C ASP A 91 1.49 -26.63 -10.53
N CYS A 92 2.24 -27.23 -11.46
CA CYS A 92 2.39 -28.67 -11.61
C CYS A 92 3.33 -29.27 -10.54
N ARG A 93 2.90 -29.26 -9.26
CA ARG A 93 3.71 -29.73 -8.11
C ARG A 93 4.17 -31.19 -8.18
N ALA A 94 3.45 -32.04 -8.91
CA ALA A 94 3.75 -33.46 -9.04
C ALA A 94 5.07 -33.75 -9.79
N ALA A 95 5.59 -32.78 -10.54
CA ALA A 95 6.82 -32.91 -11.30
C ALA A 95 7.75 -31.74 -10.97
N SER A 96 8.44 -31.86 -9.84
CA SER A 96 9.51 -30.94 -9.44
C SER A 96 10.46 -30.74 -10.63
N ASP A 97 10.85 -29.48 -10.89
CA ASP A 97 11.76 -29.07 -11.99
C ASP A 97 11.15 -28.93 -13.40
N VAL A 98 9.88 -29.28 -13.66
CA VAL A 98 9.32 -29.16 -15.04
C VAL A 98 9.31 -27.72 -15.56
N ALA A 99 8.89 -26.76 -14.73
CA ALA A 99 8.89 -25.35 -15.12
C ALA A 99 10.32 -24.89 -15.45
N SER A 100 11.29 -25.23 -14.62
CA SER A 100 12.70 -24.88 -14.80
C SER A 100 13.32 -25.54 -16.04
N GLN A 101 12.99 -26.80 -16.32
CA GLN A 101 13.38 -27.48 -17.56
C GLN A 101 12.74 -26.85 -18.80
N PHE A 102 11.46 -26.45 -18.72
CA PHE A 102 10.81 -25.70 -19.79
C PHE A 102 11.56 -24.39 -20.08
N ALA A 103 11.82 -23.58 -19.05
CA ALA A 103 12.57 -22.33 -19.18
C ALA A 103 13.95 -22.53 -19.84
N ARG A 104 14.66 -23.61 -19.48
CA ARG A 104 15.95 -23.97 -20.11
C ARG A 104 15.79 -24.35 -21.58
N ARG A 105 14.80 -25.19 -21.91
CA ARG A 105 14.56 -25.69 -23.29
C ARG A 105 14.18 -24.57 -24.25
N CYS A 106 13.42 -23.57 -23.80
CA CYS A 106 13.00 -22.45 -24.62
C CYS A 106 13.90 -21.21 -24.49
N HIS A 107 14.99 -21.31 -23.71
CA HIS A 107 15.92 -20.21 -23.41
C HIS A 107 15.19 -18.96 -22.89
N LEU A 108 14.23 -19.14 -21.98
CA LEU A 108 13.48 -18.04 -21.39
C LEU A 108 14.44 -17.11 -20.64
N PRO A 109 14.54 -15.81 -21.02
CA PRO A 109 15.46 -14.91 -20.36
C PRO A 109 15.14 -14.75 -18.88
N GLU A 110 16.20 -14.59 -18.08
CA GLU A 110 16.11 -14.61 -16.61
C GLU A 110 15.15 -13.56 -16.05
N LYS A 111 15.12 -12.35 -16.60
CA LYS A 111 14.20 -11.29 -16.18
C LYS A 111 12.72 -11.71 -16.22
N TYR A 112 12.31 -12.50 -17.24
CA TYR A 112 10.94 -13.02 -17.33
C TYR A 112 10.70 -14.11 -16.30
N ARG A 113 11.69 -14.97 -16.09
CA ARG A 113 11.63 -16.03 -15.07
C ARG A 113 11.46 -15.42 -13.68
N LEU A 114 12.32 -14.47 -13.29
CA LEU A 114 12.27 -13.82 -11.97
C LEU A 114 10.95 -13.05 -11.78
N PHE A 115 10.49 -12.33 -12.81
CA PHE A 115 9.21 -11.64 -12.74
C PHE A 115 8.04 -12.60 -12.50
N ILE A 116 7.97 -13.71 -13.24
CA ILE A 116 6.94 -14.73 -13.05
C ILE A 116 7.07 -15.44 -11.70
N GLU A 117 8.29 -15.72 -11.24
CA GLU A 117 8.53 -16.25 -9.88
C GLU A 117 7.92 -15.32 -8.82
N GLY A 118 8.17 -14.02 -8.95
CA GLY A 118 7.60 -12.99 -8.08
C GLY A 118 6.07 -13.02 -8.05
N LEU A 119 5.44 -12.89 -9.22
CA LEU A 119 3.97 -12.86 -9.33
C LEU A 119 3.32 -14.18 -8.86
N TRP A 120 3.93 -15.31 -9.17
CA TRP A 120 3.44 -16.62 -8.74
C TRP A 120 3.48 -16.80 -7.22
N ASN A 121 4.49 -16.22 -6.55
CA ASN A 121 4.56 -16.20 -5.09
C ASN A 121 3.52 -15.22 -4.48
N LEU A 122 3.25 -14.07 -5.12
CA LEU A 122 2.17 -13.17 -4.68
C LEU A 122 0.80 -13.85 -4.73
N ASP A 123 0.48 -14.54 -5.82
CA ASP A 123 -0.77 -15.29 -5.95
C ASP A 123 -0.90 -16.45 -4.96
N ARG A 124 0.21 -16.86 -4.34
CA ARG A 124 0.28 -17.85 -3.26
C ARG A 124 0.32 -17.23 -1.86
N LEU A 125 0.28 -15.91 -1.76
CA LEU A 125 0.39 -15.16 -0.51
C LEU A 125 1.75 -15.32 0.19
N GLU A 126 2.78 -15.74 -0.55
CA GLU A 126 4.17 -15.83 -0.07
C GLU A 126 4.89 -14.50 -0.31
N LEU A 127 4.41 -13.45 0.38
CA LEU A 127 4.75 -12.05 0.10
C LEU A 127 6.26 -11.79 0.16
N ARG A 128 6.94 -12.25 1.23
CA ARG A 128 8.38 -12.05 1.40
C ARG A 128 9.20 -12.60 0.25
N ARG A 129 8.91 -13.86 -0.13
CA ARG A 129 9.58 -14.53 -1.25
C ARG A 129 9.27 -13.87 -2.59
N ALA A 130 8.05 -13.35 -2.76
CA ALA A 130 7.73 -12.59 -3.95
C ALA A 130 8.59 -11.33 -4.10
N ILE A 131 8.78 -10.58 -3.01
CA ILE A 131 9.59 -9.35 -3.03
C ILE A 131 11.05 -9.65 -3.34
N GLU A 132 11.62 -10.73 -2.81
CA GLU A 132 12.98 -11.18 -3.15
C GLU A 132 13.20 -11.33 -4.67
N TYR A 133 12.16 -11.68 -5.43
CA TYR A 133 12.23 -11.74 -6.90
C TYR A 133 11.88 -10.41 -7.58
N LEU A 134 10.82 -9.72 -7.12
CA LEU A 134 10.27 -8.55 -7.80
C LEU A 134 11.11 -7.27 -7.63
N THR A 135 12.03 -7.25 -6.67
CA THR A 135 12.97 -6.13 -6.49
C THR A 135 14.27 -6.32 -7.26
N GLU A 136 14.37 -7.34 -8.12
CA GLU A 136 15.57 -7.54 -8.93
C GLU A 136 15.74 -6.40 -9.96
N PRO A 137 16.91 -5.72 -10.02
CA PRO A 137 17.10 -4.55 -10.87
C PRO A 137 16.94 -4.80 -12.38
N SER A 138 17.07 -6.05 -12.83
CA SER A 138 16.94 -6.43 -14.24
C SER A 138 15.48 -6.52 -14.73
N ILE A 139 14.52 -6.49 -13.81
CA ILE A 139 13.10 -6.58 -14.10
C ILE A 139 12.56 -5.18 -14.45
N ILE A 140 11.78 -5.12 -15.53
CA ILE A 140 10.99 -3.92 -15.84
C ILE A 140 9.71 -4.01 -15.00
N PRO A 141 9.47 -3.05 -14.08
CA PRO A 141 8.30 -3.10 -13.21
C PRO A 141 7.02 -3.13 -14.03
N THR A 142 6.28 -4.24 -13.93
CA THR A 142 4.97 -4.40 -14.56
C THR A 142 3.95 -4.61 -13.45
N PHE A 143 2.87 -3.85 -13.48
CA PHE A 143 1.88 -3.72 -12.39
C PHE A 143 2.46 -3.21 -11.05
N PRO A 144 3.34 -2.18 -11.03
CA PRO A 144 4.03 -1.77 -9.82
C PRO A 144 3.06 -1.31 -8.71
N ASP A 145 1.99 -0.61 -9.08
CA ASP A 145 0.98 -0.12 -8.15
C ASP A 145 0.11 -1.25 -7.58
N GLU A 146 -0.27 -2.21 -8.42
CA GLU A 146 -1.04 -3.38 -8.00
C GLU A 146 -0.26 -4.24 -7.02
N ILE A 147 1.04 -4.45 -7.28
CA ILE A 147 1.94 -5.17 -6.38
C ILE A 147 2.03 -4.43 -5.05
N LEU A 148 2.31 -3.12 -5.08
CA LEU A 148 2.38 -2.33 -3.87
C LEU A 148 1.06 -2.39 -3.08
N TYR A 149 -0.08 -2.23 -3.76
CA TYR A 149 -1.38 -2.28 -3.11
C TYR A 149 -1.63 -3.62 -2.43
N VAL A 150 -1.28 -4.74 -3.06
CA VAL A 150 -1.41 -6.06 -2.43
C VAL A 150 -0.61 -6.15 -1.13
N LEU A 151 0.61 -5.59 -1.09
CA LEU A 151 1.44 -5.57 0.12
C LEU A 151 0.85 -4.71 1.24
N THR A 152 -0.01 -3.75 0.91
CA THR A 152 -0.68 -2.89 1.91
C THR A 152 -1.89 -3.53 2.57
N LEU A 153 -2.39 -4.67 2.05
CA LEU A 153 -3.64 -5.29 2.49
C LEU A 153 -3.50 -5.95 3.89
N PRO A 154 -4.13 -5.40 4.94
CA PRO A 154 -3.94 -5.89 6.31
C PRO A 154 -4.56 -7.27 6.57
N GLN A 155 -5.50 -7.71 5.73
CA GLN A 155 -6.15 -9.02 5.85
C GLN A 155 -5.29 -10.19 5.35
N LEU A 156 -4.16 -9.93 4.68
CA LEU A 156 -3.32 -10.99 4.16
C LEU A 156 -2.54 -11.69 5.27
N PRO A 157 -2.28 -13.01 5.15
CA PRO A 157 -1.48 -13.73 6.12
C PRO A 157 -0.05 -13.18 6.14
N LYS A 158 0.54 -13.09 7.35
CA LYS A 158 1.90 -12.56 7.55
C LYS A 158 2.09 -11.15 6.96
N HIS A 159 1.04 -10.32 7.01
CA HIS A 159 1.11 -8.92 6.61
C HIS A 159 2.25 -8.22 7.36
N ASP A 160 3.09 -7.50 6.61
CA ASP A 160 4.27 -6.81 7.11
C ASP A 160 4.47 -5.51 6.33
N ASP A 161 4.27 -4.39 7.02
CA ASP A 161 4.43 -3.04 6.48
C ASP A 161 5.84 -2.82 5.89
N ASN A 162 6.85 -3.51 6.42
CA ASN A 162 8.22 -3.39 5.93
C ASN A 162 8.38 -3.92 4.50
N LEU A 163 7.57 -4.90 4.07
CA LEU A 163 7.61 -5.41 2.71
C LEU A 163 7.09 -4.37 1.71
N ALA A 164 6.00 -3.67 2.07
CA ALA A 164 5.47 -2.58 1.25
C ALA A 164 6.47 -1.42 1.15
N MET A 165 7.10 -1.05 2.27
CA MET A 165 8.14 -0.02 2.32
C MET A 165 9.37 -0.39 1.49
N ALA A 166 9.89 -1.61 1.66
CA ALA A 166 11.04 -2.09 0.91
C ALA A 166 10.75 -2.06 -0.60
N TYR A 167 9.60 -2.59 -1.02
CA TYR A 167 9.20 -2.59 -2.41
C TYR A 167 9.05 -1.17 -2.98
N TYR A 168 8.42 -0.26 -2.23
CA TYR A 168 8.28 1.15 -2.64
C TYR A 168 9.64 1.81 -2.84
N LEU A 169 10.57 1.63 -1.90
CA LEU A 169 11.90 2.24 -1.98
C LEU A 169 12.75 1.66 -3.13
N THR A 170 12.55 0.39 -3.50
CA THR A 170 13.31 -0.24 -4.59
C THR A 170 12.72 0.01 -5.97
N VAL A 171 11.39 -0.11 -6.10
CA VAL A 171 10.71 -0.09 -7.41
C VAL A 171 10.15 1.29 -7.74
N THR A 172 9.94 2.14 -6.73
CA THR A 172 9.30 3.46 -6.84
C THR A 172 8.01 3.41 -7.67
N PRO A 173 6.97 2.66 -7.23
CA PRO A 173 5.68 2.65 -7.90
C PRO A 173 5.11 4.07 -8.07
N PRO A 174 4.43 4.38 -9.20
CA PRO A 174 3.98 5.72 -9.50
C PRO A 174 2.89 6.24 -8.57
N LEU A 175 2.17 5.35 -7.85
CA LEU A 175 1.00 5.70 -7.06
C LEU A 175 -0.06 6.41 -7.91
N ALA A 176 -0.39 5.85 -9.07
CA ALA A 176 -1.28 6.41 -10.07
C ALA A 176 -2.74 6.49 -9.62
N SER A 177 -3.20 5.54 -8.78
CA SER A 177 -4.59 5.53 -8.29
C SER A 177 -4.71 6.01 -6.84
N GLU A 178 -5.78 6.76 -6.55
CA GLU A 178 -6.11 7.21 -5.19
C GLU A 178 -6.20 6.05 -4.19
N LYS A 179 -6.65 4.88 -4.65
CA LYS A 179 -6.74 3.66 -3.85
C LYS A 179 -5.35 3.19 -3.37
N VAL A 180 -4.36 3.15 -4.25
CA VAL A 180 -2.98 2.74 -3.94
C VAL A 180 -2.31 3.82 -3.08
N GLN A 181 -2.51 5.09 -3.44
CA GLN A 181 -2.04 6.27 -2.70
C GLN A 181 -2.45 6.23 -1.23
N LYS A 182 -3.75 6.12 -0.95
CA LYS A 182 -4.27 6.07 0.42
C LYS A 182 -3.72 4.89 1.21
N ALA A 183 -3.72 3.71 0.59
CA ALA A 183 -3.29 2.48 1.27
C ALA A 183 -1.79 2.51 1.60
N PHE A 184 -0.95 3.02 0.69
CA PHE A 184 0.48 3.19 0.96
C PHE A 184 0.73 4.31 1.99
N PHE A 185 -0.02 5.40 1.95
CA PHE A 185 0.13 6.46 2.94
C PHE A 185 -0.24 6.01 4.36
N ASP A 186 -1.21 5.10 4.51
CA ASP A 186 -1.50 4.46 5.80
C ASP A 186 -0.32 3.62 6.33
N ILE A 187 0.51 3.05 5.45
CA ILE A 187 1.76 2.37 5.84
C ILE A 187 2.76 3.41 6.37
N LEU A 188 2.97 4.50 5.62
CA LEU A 188 3.88 5.58 6.03
C LEU A 188 3.49 6.16 7.40
N CYS A 189 2.20 6.44 7.62
CA CYS A 189 1.69 6.95 8.88
C CYS A 189 1.95 5.98 10.05
N ARG A 190 1.85 4.67 9.81
CA ARG A 190 2.16 3.65 10.83
C ARG A 190 3.64 3.60 11.17
N SER A 191 4.49 3.79 10.17
CA SER A 191 5.96 3.81 10.30
C SER A 191 6.44 5.06 11.04
N SER A 192 6.10 6.26 10.54
CA SER A 192 6.54 7.53 11.12
C SER A 192 5.62 8.69 10.71
N ILE A 193 5.15 9.46 11.70
CA ILE A 193 4.34 10.66 11.46
C ILE A 193 5.18 11.71 10.73
N THR A 194 6.44 11.89 11.14
CA THR A 194 7.37 12.83 10.51
C THR A 194 7.67 12.47 9.06
N GLU A 195 7.95 11.20 8.75
CA GLU A 195 8.23 10.78 7.37
C GLU A 195 7.00 10.93 6.48
N ALA A 196 5.82 10.52 6.99
CA ALA A 196 4.55 10.72 6.29
C ALA A 196 4.28 12.21 6.00
N PHE A 197 4.58 13.10 6.95
CA PHE A 197 4.49 14.53 6.75
C PHE A 197 5.41 15.04 5.62
N TYR A 198 6.70 14.70 5.64
CA TYR A 198 7.60 15.11 4.56
C TYR A 198 7.25 14.48 3.21
N PHE A 199 6.58 13.33 3.21
CA PHE A 199 6.03 12.74 2.01
C PHE A 199 4.91 13.58 1.40
N THR A 200 4.04 14.20 2.21
CA THR A 200 2.96 15.07 1.69
C THR A 200 3.53 16.28 0.94
N ARG A 201 4.63 16.86 1.44
CA ARG A 201 5.28 18.04 0.86
C ARG A 201 5.90 17.83 -0.52
N LYS A 202 6.09 16.58 -0.95
CA LYS A 202 6.59 16.24 -2.29
C LYS A 202 5.48 16.23 -3.35
N ARG A 203 4.24 16.52 -2.98
CA ARG A 203 3.05 16.43 -3.84
C ARG A 203 2.53 17.82 -4.19
N ASP A 204 1.69 17.88 -5.21
CA ASP A 204 0.91 19.08 -5.51
C ASP A 204 -0.04 19.42 -4.36
N GLU A 205 -0.55 20.65 -4.35
CA GLU A 205 -1.35 21.20 -3.26
C GLU A 205 -2.57 20.33 -2.88
N SER A 206 -3.28 19.81 -3.89
CA SER A 206 -4.48 19.00 -3.68
C SER A 206 -4.15 17.69 -2.97
N LEU A 207 -3.16 16.95 -3.48
CA LEU A 207 -2.71 15.70 -2.85
C LEU A 207 -2.04 15.95 -1.49
N ARG A 208 -1.24 17.02 -1.37
CA ARG A 208 -0.59 17.41 -0.10
C ARG A 208 -1.63 17.64 0.99
N ARG A 209 -2.68 18.40 0.70
CA ARG A 209 -3.79 18.62 1.64
C ARG A 209 -4.50 17.31 1.97
N ALA A 210 -4.85 16.50 0.96
CA ALA A 210 -5.56 15.24 1.17
C ALA A 210 -4.78 14.28 2.09
N TYR A 211 -3.45 14.18 1.91
CA TYR A 211 -2.58 13.38 2.76
C TYR A 211 -2.41 13.97 4.16
N LEU A 212 -2.28 15.30 4.30
CA LEU A 212 -2.19 15.93 5.62
C LEU A 212 -3.46 15.66 6.44
N GLU A 213 -4.64 15.80 5.83
CA GLU A 213 -5.91 15.45 6.46
C GLU A 213 -5.97 13.96 6.85
N GLN A 214 -5.47 13.06 5.98
CA GLN A 214 -5.39 11.62 6.29
C GLN A 214 -4.44 11.34 7.45
N LEU A 215 -3.31 12.04 7.55
CA LEU A 215 -2.35 11.92 8.67
C LEU A 215 -3.00 12.34 10.00
N VAL A 216 -3.71 13.48 9.99
CA VAL A 216 -4.47 13.95 11.15
C VAL A 216 -5.51 12.93 11.57
N GLU A 217 -6.30 12.43 10.61
CA GLU A 217 -7.33 11.42 10.82
C GLU A 217 -6.74 10.12 11.39
N PHE A 218 -5.61 9.66 10.86
CA PHE A 218 -4.89 8.46 11.31
C PHE A 218 -4.48 8.54 12.78
N VAL A 219 -3.90 9.66 13.21
CA VAL A 219 -3.49 9.85 14.61
C VAL A 219 -4.69 9.78 15.55
N HIS A 220 -5.82 10.37 15.17
CA HIS A 220 -7.02 10.42 16.01
C HIS A 220 -7.84 9.12 15.99
N LYS A 221 -7.73 8.31 14.93
CA LYS A 221 -8.26 6.95 14.86
C LYS A 221 -7.43 5.91 15.60
N THR A 222 -6.15 6.21 15.88
CA THR A 222 -5.30 5.33 16.69
C THR A 222 -5.95 5.09 18.06
N SER A 223 -5.99 3.83 18.50
CA SER A 223 -6.63 3.45 19.78
C SER A 223 -6.04 4.25 20.95
N PRO A 224 -6.86 4.65 21.95
CA PRO A 224 -6.37 5.36 23.12
C PRO A 224 -5.23 4.60 23.83
N GLY A 225 -4.19 5.33 24.26
CA GLY A 225 -3.02 4.75 24.91
C GLY A 225 -1.73 5.52 24.61
N GLN A 226 -0.60 4.97 25.05
CA GLN A 226 0.72 5.59 24.92
C GLN A 226 1.10 5.88 23.45
N MET A 227 0.84 4.94 22.54
CA MET A 227 1.15 5.11 21.11
C MET A 227 0.41 6.30 20.50
N ARG A 228 -0.88 6.46 20.80
CA ARG A 228 -1.66 7.60 20.34
C ARG A 228 -1.12 8.91 20.90
N SER A 229 -0.78 8.93 22.20
CA SER A 229 -0.21 10.13 22.84
C SER A 229 1.11 10.54 22.19
N GLN A 230 2.01 9.58 21.93
CA GLN A 230 3.28 9.83 21.23
C GLN A 230 3.04 10.38 19.82
N ARG A 231 2.16 9.76 19.03
CA ARG A 231 1.82 10.24 17.68
C ARG A 231 1.18 11.63 17.68
N ALA A 232 0.30 11.90 18.64
CA ALA A 232 -0.31 13.22 18.79
C ALA A 232 0.73 14.28 19.15
N MET A 233 1.69 13.96 20.04
CA MET A 233 2.79 14.86 20.40
C MET A 233 3.70 15.14 19.20
N GLU A 234 4.03 14.12 18.41
CA GLU A 234 4.80 14.27 17.17
C GLU A 234 4.05 15.14 16.16
N LEU A 235 2.76 14.86 15.95
CA LEU A 235 1.88 15.60 15.05
C LEU A 235 1.81 17.10 15.40
N ILE A 236 1.61 17.46 16.67
CA ILE A 236 1.57 18.88 17.08
C ILE A 236 2.93 19.55 17.06
N SER A 237 4.02 18.79 16.92
CA SER A 237 5.39 19.31 16.85
C SER A 237 5.88 19.47 15.42
N LEU A 238 5.09 19.06 14.42
CA LEU A 238 5.47 19.17 13.00
C LEU A 238 5.70 20.64 12.59
N PRO A 239 6.66 20.93 11.71
CA PRO A 239 6.95 22.29 11.27
C PRO A 239 6.01 22.72 10.12
N LEU A 240 4.71 22.81 10.40
CA LEU A 240 3.68 23.21 9.43
C LEU A 240 3.93 24.64 8.90
N ASP A 241 3.74 24.85 7.61
CA ASP A 241 3.66 26.19 7.02
C ASP A 241 2.27 26.83 7.21
N SER A 242 2.09 28.08 6.79
CA SER A 242 0.83 28.80 7.00
C SER A 242 -0.40 28.12 6.37
N MET A 243 -0.23 27.48 5.21
CA MET A 243 -1.34 26.78 4.54
C MET A 243 -1.64 25.46 5.24
N GLU A 244 -0.60 24.73 5.62
CA GLU A 244 -0.73 23.48 6.37
C GLU A 244 -1.37 23.70 7.75
N GLU A 245 -1.09 24.82 8.44
CA GLU A 245 -1.76 25.19 9.70
C GLU A 245 -3.27 25.38 9.50
N GLU A 246 -3.68 26.05 8.43
CA GLU A 246 -5.10 26.25 8.10
C GLU A 246 -5.79 24.92 7.83
N TRP A 247 -5.20 24.07 6.98
CA TRP A 247 -5.75 22.75 6.66
C TRP A 247 -5.80 21.84 7.89
N PHE A 248 -4.79 21.90 8.76
CA PHE A 248 -4.73 21.14 10.00
C PHE A 248 -5.88 21.50 10.94
N GLU A 249 -6.08 22.80 11.17
CA GLU A 249 -7.18 23.27 12.02
C GLU A 249 -8.54 23.00 11.39
N GLU A 250 -8.69 23.21 10.08
CA GLU A 250 -9.92 22.89 9.35
C GLU A 250 -10.26 21.40 9.48
N ALA A 251 -9.30 20.50 9.31
CA ALA A 251 -9.48 19.06 9.43
C ALA A 251 -10.01 18.66 10.82
N LEU A 252 -9.49 19.29 11.88
CA LEU A 252 -9.81 19.02 13.28
C LEU A 252 -11.11 19.64 13.75
N LEU A 253 -11.50 20.81 13.24
CA LEU A 253 -12.68 21.54 13.71
C LEU A 253 -13.90 21.33 12.81
N ARG A 254 -13.70 21.21 11.50
CA ARG A 254 -14.77 21.24 10.49
C ARG A 254 -14.74 20.07 9.52
N GLY A 255 -13.59 19.44 9.33
CA GLY A 255 -13.34 18.36 8.40
C GLY A 255 -13.54 16.96 8.98
N ARG A 256 -12.78 16.00 8.42
CA ARG A 256 -12.94 14.55 8.66
C ARG A 256 -12.61 14.11 10.08
N ALA A 257 -11.74 14.85 10.79
CA ALA A 257 -11.33 14.50 12.14
C ALA A 257 -12.23 15.12 13.23
N LYS A 258 -13.19 15.99 12.89
CA LYS A 258 -13.96 16.78 13.88
C LYS A 258 -14.72 15.98 14.93
N THR A 259 -15.19 14.78 14.55
CA THR A 259 -15.96 13.90 15.44
C THR A 259 -15.06 12.92 16.21
N LEU A 260 -13.77 12.88 15.89
CA LEU A 260 -12.82 12.01 16.56
C LEU A 260 -12.48 12.57 17.94
N HIS A 261 -12.37 11.69 18.91
CA HIS A 261 -11.99 12.04 20.28
C HIS A 261 -10.70 12.87 20.28
N GLY A 262 -10.60 13.89 21.12
CA GLY A 262 -9.38 14.71 21.26
C GLY A 262 -9.06 15.65 20.08
N ALA A 263 -9.89 15.74 19.04
CA ALA A 263 -9.60 16.59 17.88
C ALA A 263 -9.47 18.09 18.25
N LYS A 264 -10.43 18.59 19.04
CA LYS A 264 -10.40 19.97 19.54
C LYS A 264 -9.24 20.22 20.50
N ASP A 265 -8.92 19.25 21.36
CA ASP A 265 -7.79 19.34 22.29
C ASP A 265 -6.46 19.41 21.51
N THR A 266 -6.31 18.65 20.43
CA THR A 266 -5.14 18.72 19.54
C THR A 266 -5.02 20.08 18.85
N ALA A 267 -6.13 20.63 18.33
CA ALA A 267 -6.12 21.96 17.73
C ALA A 267 -5.73 23.05 18.76
N MET A 268 -6.28 22.95 19.98
CA MET A 268 -5.93 23.84 21.09
C MET A 268 -4.46 23.71 21.49
N MET A 269 -3.94 22.48 21.61
CA MET A 269 -2.52 22.22 21.88
C MET A 269 -1.61 22.81 20.79
N ARG A 270 -1.98 22.66 19.52
CA ARG A 270 -1.21 23.24 18.41
C ARG A 270 -1.15 24.76 18.52
N ARG A 271 -2.29 25.43 18.73
CA ARG A 271 -2.36 26.89 18.93
C ARG A 271 -1.53 27.36 20.13
N PHE A 272 -1.53 26.59 21.21
CA PHE A 272 -0.70 26.85 22.38
C PHE A 272 0.79 26.72 22.06
N ALA A 273 1.20 25.63 21.39
CA ALA A 273 2.60 25.35 21.05
C ALA A 273 3.22 26.41 20.14
N ILE A 274 2.43 26.99 19.22
CA ILE A 274 2.88 28.06 18.32
C ILE A 274 2.66 29.48 18.88
N GLY A 275 2.14 29.61 20.11
CA GLY A 275 1.89 30.90 20.76
C GLY A 275 0.75 31.72 20.15
N LYS A 276 -0.10 31.15 19.29
CA LYS A 276 -1.22 31.84 18.61
C LYS A 276 -2.54 31.63 19.36
N LEU A 277 -2.60 32.13 20.59
CA LEU A 277 -3.81 32.10 21.43
C LEU A 277 -4.73 33.31 21.20
N ASP A 278 -4.30 34.28 20.41
CA ASP A 278 -5.11 35.40 19.96
C ASP A 278 -5.97 34.95 18.77
N ALA A 279 -7.24 35.37 18.75
CA ALA A 279 -8.23 34.99 17.73
C ALA A 279 -8.49 33.47 17.61
N LEU A 280 -8.78 32.82 18.75
CA LEU A 280 -9.31 31.46 18.74
C LEU A 280 -10.69 31.43 18.06
N SER A 281 -10.98 30.34 17.34
CA SER A 281 -12.31 30.09 16.81
C SER A 281 -13.31 29.85 17.95
N THR A 282 -14.59 30.14 17.74
CA THR A 282 -15.65 29.95 18.76
C THR A 282 -15.68 28.52 19.29
N GLU A 283 -15.37 27.54 18.43
CA GLU A 283 -15.27 26.13 18.77
C GLU A 283 -14.15 25.82 19.78
N LEU A 284 -13.04 26.57 19.74
CA LEU A 284 -11.92 26.47 20.68
C LEU A 284 -12.11 27.37 21.91
N GLU A 285 -12.75 28.53 21.77
CA GLU A 285 -13.03 29.41 22.91
C GLU A 285 -13.93 28.75 23.95
N SER A 286 -14.93 28.01 23.45
CA SER A 286 -15.88 27.22 24.24
C SER A 286 -15.30 25.94 24.82
N LEU A 287 -14.03 25.62 24.54
CA LEU A 287 -13.33 24.45 25.07
C LEU A 287 -12.95 24.67 26.54
N GLY A 288 -13.94 24.67 27.43
CA GLY A 288 -13.79 24.70 28.88
C GLY A 288 -14.03 23.31 29.46
N GLY A 289 -12.98 22.66 29.94
CA GLY A 289 -13.02 21.26 30.38
C GLY A 289 -13.03 21.07 31.90
N LYS A 290 -13.37 19.84 32.31
CA LYS A 290 -13.15 19.35 33.69
C LYS A 290 -11.66 19.45 34.01
N LYS A 291 -11.33 19.93 35.21
CA LYS A 291 -9.94 20.00 35.66
C LYS A 291 -9.34 18.61 35.74
N ILE A 292 -8.17 18.42 35.12
CA ILE A 292 -7.30 17.26 35.27
C ILE A 292 -6.10 17.76 36.07
N ASP A 293 -5.87 17.20 37.25
CA ASP A 293 -4.82 17.63 38.18
C ASP A 293 -4.79 19.15 38.44
N GLY A 294 -5.99 19.74 38.57
CA GLY A 294 -6.16 21.17 38.85
C GLY A 294 -6.05 22.09 37.63
N LEU A 295 -5.66 21.58 36.46
CA LEU A 295 -5.49 22.32 35.21
C LEU A 295 -6.63 22.04 34.22
N ASN A 296 -7.02 23.06 33.47
CA ASN A 296 -7.88 22.95 32.30
C ASN A 296 -7.46 24.01 31.25
N TRP A 297 -8.08 23.99 30.08
CA TRP A 297 -7.75 24.94 29.01
C TRP A 297 -7.95 26.41 29.40
N ASP A 298 -8.90 26.72 30.29
CA ASP A 298 -9.10 28.08 30.80
C ASP A 298 -7.92 28.54 31.66
N ALA A 299 -7.49 27.69 32.59
CA ALA A 299 -6.34 27.96 33.46
C ALA A 299 -5.06 28.15 32.65
N LEU A 300 -4.82 27.31 31.63
CA LEU A 300 -3.65 27.42 30.75
C LEU A 300 -3.67 28.69 29.89
N ARG A 301 -4.84 29.10 29.37
CA ARG A 301 -4.99 30.36 28.63
C ARG A 301 -4.70 31.57 29.53
N GLN A 302 -5.22 31.56 30.76
CA GLN A 302 -4.98 32.64 31.72
C GLN A 302 -3.51 32.74 32.11
N SER A 303 -2.84 31.62 32.37
CA SER A 303 -1.42 31.63 32.73
C SER A 303 -0.57 32.26 31.63
N VAL A 304 -0.79 31.89 30.36
CA VAL A 304 -0.01 32.43 29.22
C VAL A 304 -0.28 33.92 29.00
N LYS A 305 -1.54 34.37 29.09
CA LYS A 305 -1.87 35.80 29.00
C LYS A 305 -1.15 36.62 30.08
N ASN A 306 -1.06 36.09 31.30
CA ASN A 306 -0.34 36.74 32.39
C ASN A 306 1.18 36.77 32.16
N THR A 307 1.75 35.74 31.54
CA THR A 307 3.18 35.75 31.18
C THR A 307 3.48 36.81 30.12
N HIS A 308 2.64 36.94 29.09
CA HIS A 308 2.82 37.95 28.04
C HIS A 308 2.66 39.39 28.53
N THR A 309 1.79 39.65 29.51
CA THR A 309 1.67 41.00 30.12
C THR A 309 2.79 41.32 31.11
N SER A 310 3.51 40.31 31.61
CA SER A 310 4.59 40.47 32.59
C SER A 310 5.99 40.70 32.00
N VAL A 311 6.18 40.65 30.68
CA VAL A 311 7.44 41.01 30.02
C VAL A 311 7.37 42.47 29.57
N PRO A 312 8.03 43.43 30.26
CA PRO A 312 8.07 44.81 29.81
C PRO A 312 8.92 44.88 28.54
N SER A 313 8.50 45.68 27.56
CA SER A 313 9.40 46.12 26.50
C SER A 313 10.58 46.83 27.16
N ALA A 314 11.76 46.22 27.09
CA ALA A 314 13.01 46.93 27.32
C ALA A 314 13.24 47.86 26.11
N GLY A 315 12.47 48.95 26.07
CA GLY A 315 12.79 50.14 25.29
C GLY A 315 14.01 50.80 25.93
N GLY A 316 15.20 50.30 25.59
CA GLY A 316 16.45 50.98 25.85
C GLY A 316 16.73 51.95 24.72
N GLN A 317 16.39 53.22 24.93
CA GLN A 317 17.13 54.31 24.29
C GLN A 317 18.59 54.23 24.77
N LEU A 318 19.52 54.08 23.82
CA LEU A 318 20.82 54.74 23.76
C LEU A 318 21.23 54.83 22.29
#